data_AF-A0A3N2D1N2-F1
#
_entry.id   AF-A0A3N2D1N2-F1
#
_cell.length_a   1.000
_cell.length_b   1.000
_cell.length_c   1.000
_cell.angle_alpha   90.00
_cell.angle_beta   90.00
_cell.angle_gamma   90.00
#
_symmetry.space_group_name_H-M   'P 1'
#
loop_
_entity.id
_entity.type
_entity.pdbx_description
1 polymer ?
#
loop_
_entity_poly.entity_id
_entity_poly.type
_entity_poly.pdbx_seq_one_letter_code
_entity_poly.pdbx_strand_id
1 'polypeptide(L)'
;MIIWREGVVTARGASWRGVQELSVQVTGGGAAGGGPAAVAPGVALRALAYPGLVGEPEVGDRVLLNVSALARGLGTGGYALVVAVPDRLPADPEPGPGHVVKARYTPEQVMVLGVDEQESPDHELLREADSLDGMPVVVADLHSALPAIIAGARDEAAATGRVMPRIAYVMSDGGALPAWFSRAVAGLREAGWLASTLTVGQAFGGDHEAVTLHTGLLAARHVVGADIAIVAQGPGNLGTGTRWGFSGVAAGEAINAAAALGGRPIASLRVSGADGRGRHRGVSHHSTTAYGRVALAAADVVLPVTHGRDEPGYPRDLEESVTDAARELAATPGSPSRREDRRHRLVRVGTAGLRAALETSPVRLSTMGRSLEADASPFLAAAAAGRWAQRVSVGFTGIARHLALRSDWAAAQDSGEYAVSTRGAGVAEVGFVHASRPGQLVAIRDAFYSDVPDADLVALELDLVALGERGIVVVEEPGDPREPAGERFPHVYGTLPLDAVTPVDL
;
A
#
# COMPACT_ATOMS: atom_id res chain seq x y z
N MET A 1 -9.83 18.11 -24.59
CA MET A 1 -10.96 18.15 -25.55
C MET A 1 -11.52 16.74 -25.69
N ILE A 2 -12.82 16.56 -25.43
CA ILE A 2 -13.51 15.26 -25.49
C ILE A 2 -13.82 14.88 -26.95
N ILE A 3 -13.60 13.62 -27.31
CA ILE A 3 -14.03 13.01 -28.57
C ILE A 3 -15.34 12.26 -28.29
N TRP A 4 -16.44 12.79 -28.80
CA TRP A 4 -17.79 12.26 -28.62
C TRP A 4 -18.19 11.29 -29.73
N ARG A 5 -18.90 10.23 -29.38
CA ARG A 5 -19.61 9.36 -30.32
C ARG A 5 -21.02 9.08 -29.86
N GLU A 6 -21.85 8.74 -30.81
CA GLU A 6 -23.19 8.20 -30.60
C GLU A 6 -23.17 6.72 -31.01
N GLY A 7 -23.87 5.89 -30.26
CA GLY A 7 -24.02 4.48 -30.60
C GLY A 7 -25.28 3.87 -30.03
N VAL A 8 -25.51 2.61 -30.38
CA VAL A 8 -26.63 1.79 -29.89
C VAL A 8 -26.06 0.58 -29.14
N VAL A 9 -26.57 0.31 -27.95
CA VAL A 9 -26.19 -0.87 -27.17
C VAL A 9 -26.65 -2.13 -27.89
N THR A 10 -25.73 -3.03 -28.21
CA THR A 10 -26.03 -4.30 -28.89
C THR A 10 -26.00 -5.49 -27.95
N ALA A 11 -25.25 -5.42 -26.84
CA ALA A 11 -25.22 -6.45 -25.82
C ALA A 11 -24.79 -5.89 -24.45
N ARG A 12 -25.25 -6.54 -23.38
CA ARG A 12 -24.75 -6.36 -22.00
C ARG A 12 -23.73 -7.45 -21.71
N GLY A 13 -22.54 -7.04 -21.25
CA GLY A 13 -21.45 -7.93 -20.87
C GLY A 13 -21.41 -8.19 -19.37
N ALA A 14 -20.21 -8.51 -18.87
CA ALA A 14 -19.97 -8.69 -17.45
C ALA A 14 -20.31 -7.40 -16.67
N SER A 15 -20.81 -7.58 -15.45
CA SER A 15 -21.00 -6.49 -14.50
C SER A 15 -20.22 -6.77 -13.22
N TRP A 16 -19.92 -5.70 -12.51
CA TRP A 16 -19.41 -5.75 -11.15
C TRP A 16 -19.91 -4.50 -10.42
N ARG A 17 -19.55 -4.35 -9.14
CA ARG A 17 -20.05 -3.24 -8.32
C ARG A 17 -19.84 -1.88 -9.00
N GLY A 18 -20.95 -1.21 -9.32
CA GLY A 18 -20.99 0.13 -9.91
C GLY A 18 -20.68 0.20 -11.40
N VAL A 19 -20.52 -0.92 -12.11
CA VAL A 19 -20.21 -0.95 -13.55
C VAL A 19 -21.03 -1.99 -14.29
N GLN A 20 -21.54 -1.59 -15.46
CA GLN A 20 -22.04 -2.47 -16.50
C GLN A 20 -21.15 -2.37 -17.74
N GLU A 21 -20.56 -3.49 -18.18
CA GLU A 21 -19.89 -3.56 -19.47
C GLU A 21 -20.93 -3.69 -20.60
N LEU A 22 -20.70 -3.01 -21.72
CA LEU A 22 -21.58 -2.99 -22.88
C LEU A 22 -20.79 -3.23 -24.16
N SER A 23 -21.45 -3.85 -25.14
CA SER A 23 -21.06 -3.74 -26.55
C SER A 23 -21.93 -2.68 -27.21
N VAL A 24 -21.32 -1.71 -27.88
CA VAL A 24 -22.00 -0.56 -28.48
C VAL A 24 -21.59 -0.42 -29.94
N GLN A 25 -22.57 -0.41 -30.84
CA GLN A 25 -22.35 -0.14 -32.26
C GLN A 25 -22.36 1.37 -32.48
N VAL A 26 -21.25 1.95 -32.94
CA VAL A 26 -21.17 3.39 -33.22
C VAL A 26 -22.05 3.73 -34.43
N THR A 27 -22.98 4.65 -34.25
CA THR A 27 -23.91 5.11 -35.29
C THR A 27 -23.58 6.51 -35.80
N GLY A 28 -22.90 7.33 -34.99
CA GLY A 28 -22.63 8.73 -35.35
C GLY A 28 -21.50 9.39 -34.55
N GLY A 29 -21.14 10.61 -34.97
CA GLY A 29 -20.14 11.47 -34.32
C GLY A 29 -18.80 11.55 -35.06
N GLY A 30 -18.12 12.68 -34.85
CA GLY A 30 -16.91 13.10 -35.59
C GLY A 30 -17.19 14.33 -36.45
N ALA A 31 -16.27 15.30 -36.48
CA ALA A 31 -16.38 16.42 -37.40
C ALA A 31 -16.43 15.90 -38.85
N ALA A 32 -17.09 16.63 -39.74
CA ALA A 32 -17.04 16.39 -41.19
C ALA A 32 -15.57 16.49 -41.66
N GLY A 33 -14.85 15.36 -41.67
CA GLY A 33 -13.42 15.35 -42.01
C GLY A 33 -12.53 14.32 -41.30
N GLY A 34 -12.92 13.04 -41.26
CA GLY A 34 -12.00 11.95 -40.92
C GLY A 34 -11.57 11.89 -39.44
N GLY A 35 -12.46 11.37 -38.58
CA GLY A 35 -12.08 10.95 -37.23
C GLY A 35 -11.25 9.64 -37.22
N PRO A 36 -10.62 9.28 -36.09
CA PRO A 36 -9.83 8.05 -36.00
C PRO A 36 -10.68 6.81 -36.36
N ALA A 37 -10.17 5.99 -37.27
CA ALA A 37 -10.87 4.82 -37.82
C ALA A 37 -11.35 3.83 -36.76
N ALA A 38 -10.60 3.71 -35.65
CA ALA A 38 -10.94 2.84 -34.52
C ALA A 38 -12.25 3.21 -33.79
N VAL A 39 -12.84 4.38 -34.08
CA VAL A 39 -14.09 4.86 -33.47
C VAL A 39 -15.04 5.44 -34.52
N ALA A 40 -14.94 5.00 -35.78
CA ALA A 40 -15.81 5.46 -36.87
C ALA A 40 -17.22 4.85 -36.76
N PRO A 41 -18.24 5.47 -37.38
CA PRO A 41 -19.54 4.82 -37.56
C PRO A 41 -19.40 3.43 -38.20
N GLY A 42 -20.17 2.46 -37.72
CA GLY A 42 -20.07 1.06 -38.12
C GLY A 42 -19.11 0.22 -37.29
N VAL A 43 -18.30 0.83 -36.41
CA VAL A 43 -17.40 0.09 -35.50
C VAL A 43 -18.14 -0.33 -34.23
N ALA A 44 -17.95 -1.58 -33.80
CA ALA A 44 -18.38 -2.06 -32.50
C ALA A 44 -17.31 -1.75 -31.43
N LEU A 45 -17.71 -1.13 -30.34
CA LEU A 45 -16.84 -0.77 -29.21
C LEU A 45 -17.27 -1.50 -27.94
N ARG A 46 -16.29 -1.80 -27.08
CA ARG A 46 -16.57 -2.10 -25.67
C ARG A 46 -16.73 -0.79 -24.92
N ALA A 47 -17.76 -0.68 -24.10
CA ALA A 47 -18.04 0.51 -23.30
C ALA A 47 -18.32 0.14 -21.84
N LEU A 48 -18.09 1.07 -20.93
CA LEU A 48 -18.50 0.97 -19.54
C LEU A 48 -19.56 2.03 -19.26
N ALA A 49 -20.67 1.59 -18.67
CA ALA A 49 -21.62 2.47 -18.01
C ALA A 49 -21.41 2.37 -16.50
N TYR A 50 -21.48 3.52 -15.82
CA TYR A 50 -21.58 3.59 -14.37
C TYR A 50 -23.05 3.80 -14.02
N PRO A 51 -23.81 2.78 -13.60
CA PRO A 51 -25.26 2.92 -13.50
C PRO A 51 -25.72 4.00 -12.53
N GLY A 52 -24.94 4.25 -11.47
CA GLY A 52 -25.18 5.37 -10.55
C GLY A 52 -25.03 6.76 -11.16
N LEU A 53 -24.46 6.90 -12.36
CA LEU A 53 -24.33 8.16 -13.08
C LEU A 53 -25.30 8.26 -14.28
N VAL A 54 -25.46 7.17 -15.02
CA VAL A 54 -26.13 7.19 -16.33
C VAL A 54 -27.41 6.35 -16.40
N GLY A 55 -27.81 5.71 -15.30
CA GLY A 55 -28.87 4.70 -15.28
C GLY A 55 -28.42 3.35 -15.81
N GLU A 56 -29.35 2.41 -15.98
CA GLU A 56 -29.06 1.06 -16.48
C GLU A 56 -29.34 0.94 -17.98
N PRO A 57 -28.31 0.93 -18.86
CA PRO A 57 -28.54 0.86 -20.30
C PRO A 57 -29.01 -0.53 -20.71
N GLU A 58 -30.02 -0.59 -21.56
CA GLU A 58 -30.59 -1.81 -22.16
C GLU A 58 -30.15 -1.99 -23.61
N VAL A 59 -30.27 -3.21 -24.12
CA VAL A 59 -30.05 -3.47 -25.56
C VAL A 59 -31.06 -2.67 -26.37
N GLY A 60 -30.58 -1.98 -27.40
CA GLY A 60 -31.37 -1.07 -28.23
C GLY A 60 -31.33 0.39 -27.78
N ASP A 61 -30.87 0.68 -26.56
CA ASP A 61 -30.76 2.07 -26.10
C ASP A 61 -29.66 2.81 -26.88
N ARG A 62 -29.96 4.08 -27.20
CA ARG A 62 -29.01 5.04 -27.74
C ARG A 62 -28.14 5.57 -26.60
N VAL A 63 -26.84 5.67 -26.83
CA VAL A 63 -25.86 6.15 -25.84
C VAL A 63 -24.91 7.18 -26.42
N LEU A 64 -24.53 8.15 -25.59
CA LEU A 64 -23.43 9.07 -25.86
C LEU A 64 -22.16 8.55 -25.21
N LEU A 65 -21.05 8.56 -25.95
CA LEU A 65 -19.77 7.98 -25.54
C LEU A 65 -18.67 9.03 -25.53
N ASN A 66 -17.85 9.01 -24.48
CA ASN A 66 -16.51 9.58 -24.49
C ASN A 66 -15.51 8.51 -24.93
N VAL A 67 -14.94 8.71 -26.13
CA VAL A 67 -13.97 7.79 -26.73
C VAL A 67 -12.56 8.38 -26.78
N SER A 68 -12.29 9.46 -26.05
CA SER A 68 -11.06 10.26 -26.21
C SER A 68 -9.79 9.46 -25.97
N ALA A 69 -9.79 8.63 -24.93
CA ALA A 69 -8.66 7.80 -24.57
C ALA A 69 -8.52 6.62 -25.55
N LEU A 70 -9.63 5.97 -25.89
CA LEU A 70 -9.67 4.85 -26.83
C LEU A 70 -9.17 5.26 -28.22
N ALA A 71 -9.65 6.38 -28.74
CA ALA A 71 -9.26 6.96 -30.02
C ALA A 71 -7.75 7.29 -30.11
N ARG A 72 -7.11 7.52 -28.95
CA ARG A 72 -5.67 7.80 -28.84
C ARG A 72 -4.85 6.59 -28.40
N GLY A 73 -5.46 5.42 -28.25
CA GLY A 73 -4.79 4.22 -27.76
C GLY A 73 -4.26 4.35 -26.33
N LEU A 74 -4.84 5.22 -25.50
CA LEU A 74 -4.45 5.41 -24.11
C LEU A 74 -4.99 4.27 -23.24
N GLY A 75 -4.25 3.94 -22.17
CA GLY A 75 -4.50 2.81 -21.27
C GLY A 75 -5.76 2.92 -20.41
N THR A 76 -6.93 2.80 -21.03
CA THR A 76 -8.26 2.76 -20.38
C THR A 76 -8.82 1.34 -20.28
N GLY A 77 -7.99 0.32 -20.51
CA GLY A 77 -8.46 -1.06 -20.66
C GLY A 77 -9.21 -1.32 -21.98
N GLY A 78 -9.21 -0.35 -22.90
CA GLY A 78 -9.85 -0.46 -24.20
C GLY A 78 -11.34 -0.17 -24.20
N TYR A 79 -11.85 0.59 -23.22
CA TYR A 79 -13.27 0.94 -23.12
C TYR A 79 -13.54 2.38 -23.55
N ALA A 80 -14.68 2.57 -24.24
CA ALA A 80 -15.39 3.84 -24.25
C ALA A 80 -16.11 4.06 -22.90
N LEU A 81 -16.31 5.30 -22.50
CA LEU A 81 -17.13 5.61 -21.31
C LEU A 81 -18.49 6.13 -21.77
N VAL A 82 -19.57 5.52 -21.27
CA VAL A 82 -20.93 6.03 -21.47
C VAL A 82 -21.11 7.28 -20.63
N VAL A 83 -21.52 8.36 -21.28
CA VAL A 83 -21.78 9.66 -20.66
C VAL A 83 -23.26 9.86 -20.37
N ALA A 84 -24.14 9.38 -21.26
CA ALA A 84 -25.59 9.48 -21.08
C ALA A 84 -26.34 8.43 -21.89
N VAL A 85 -27.53 8.08 -21.41
CA VAL A 85 -28.58 7.35 -22.14
C VAL A 85 -29.73 8.34 -22.41
N PRO A 86 -29.60 9.19 -23.45
CA PRO A 86 -30.44 10.39 -23.60
C PRO A 86 -31.94 10.12 -23.72
N ASP A 87 -32.33 8.94 -24.22
CA ASP A 87 -33.73 8.60 -24.47
C ASP A 87 -34.33 7.77 -23.32
N ARG A 88 -33.55 7.51 -22.26
CA ARG A 88 -33.94 6.77 -21.06
C ARG A 88 -33.14 7.25 -19.85
N LEU A 89 -33.45 8.46 -19.40
CA LEU A 89 -32.82 9.03 -18.20
C LEU A 89 -33.19 8.19 -16.96
N PRO A 90 -32.26 8.03 -16.00
CA PRO A 90 -32.61 7.43 -14.70
C PRO A 90 -33.65 8.28 -13.97
N ALA A 91 -34.42 7.64 -13.09
CA ALA A 91 -35.26 8.38 -12.15
C ALA A 91 -34.40 9.21 -11.20
N ASP A 92 -34.96 10.33 -10.72
CA ASP A 92 -34.32 11.12 -9.67
C ASP A 92 -34.11 10.26 -8.42
N PRO A 93 -32.95 10.38 -7.73
CA PRO A 93 -32.75 9.68 -6.47
C PRO A 93 -33.73 10.18 -5.42
N GLU A 94 -34.19 9.28 -4.56
CA GLU A 94 -34.98 9.65 -3.39
C GLU A 94 -34.20 10.65 -2.50
N PRO A 95 -34.88 11.62 -1.87
CA PRO A 95 -34.24 12.51 -0.92
C PRO A 95 -33.53 11.72 0.19
N GLY A 96 -32.25 11.99 0.39
CA GLY A 96 -31.41 11.33 1.39
C GLY A 96 -30.33 12.27 1.93
N PRO A 97 -29.68 11.88 3.03
CA PRO A 97 -28.60 12.66 3.62
C PRO A 97 -27.40 12.74 2.67
N GLY A 98 -26.61 13.81 2.76
CA GLY A 98 -25.40 13.96 1.97
C GLY A 98 -25.41 15.17 1.05
N HIS A 99 -24.50 16.11 1.30
CA HIS A 99 -24.31 17.32 0.50
C HIS A 99 -22.86 17.50 0.01
N VAL A 100 -21.97 16.53 0.24
CA VAL A 100 -20.63 16.53 -0.34
C VAL A 100 -20.70 16.31 -1.85
N VAL A 101 -20.07 17.22 -2.61
CA VAL A 101 -19.96 17.10 -4.06
C VAL A 101 -18.56 16.60 -4.46
N LYS A 102 -18.51 15.52 -5.23
CA LYS A 102 -17.31 14.92 -5.84
C LYS A 102 -17.30 15.14 -7.36
N ALA A 103 -16.11 15.04 -7.97
CA ALA A 103 -15.88 15.45 -9.37
C ALA A 103 -16.43 16.86 -9.66
N ARG A 104 -16.21 17.80 -8.74
CA ARG A 104 -16.86 19.13 -8.73
C ARG A 104 -16.64 19.89 -10.03
N TYR A 105 -17.69 20.58 -10.48
CA TYR A 105 -17.70 21.43 -11.68
C TYR A 105 -17.46 20.68 -13.00
N THR A 106 -17.53 19.34 -12.97
CA THR A 106 -17.70 18.55 -14.18
C THR A 106 -19.19 18.34 -14.45
N PRO A 107 -19.62 18.14 -15.71
CA PRO A 107 -21.02 17.82 -16.03
C PRO A 107 -21.54 16.52 -15.36
N GLU A 108 -20.65 15.66 -14.86
CA GLU A 108 -20.96 14.40 -14.18
C GLU A 108 -20.66 14.45 -12.67
N GLN A 109 -20.63 15.65 -12.06
CA GLN A 109 -20.45 15.77 -10.61
C GLN A 109 -21.54 15.02 -9.85
N VAL A 110 -21.18 14.42 -8.71
CA VAL A 110 -22.11 13.63 -7.89
C VAL A 110 -22.22 14.19 -6.48
N MET A 111 -23.44 14.16 -5.94
CA MET A 111 -23.69 14.35 -4.50
C MET A 111 -23.60 13.01 -3.81
N VAL A 112 -22.87 12.97 -2.70
CA VAL A 112 -22.66 11.77 -1.89
C VAL A 112 -22.75 12.13 -0.41
N LEU A 113 -23.09 11.16 0.42
CA LEU A 113 -22.95 11.29 1.87
C LEU A 113 -21.48 11.14 2.25
N GLY A 114 -20.86 12.25 2.70
CA GLY A 114 -19.53 12.18 3.30
C GLY A 114 -19.58 11.44 4.64
N VAL A 115 -18.65 10.54 4.91
CA VAL A 115 -18.56 9.82 6.19
C VAL A 115 -18.32 10.77 7.36
N ASP A 116 -17.64 11.89 7.09
CA ASP A 116 -17.33 12.98 8.02
C ASP A 116 -18.36 14.12 8.03
N GLU A 117 -19.43 14.00 7.25
CA GLU A 117 -20.50 15.01 7.13
C GLU A 117 -21.50 14.94 8.29
N GLN A 118 -22.15 16.06 8.66
CA GLN A 118 -23.05 16.13 9.83
C GLN A 118 -24.24 15.16 9.76
N GLU A 119 -24.70 14.83 8.56
CA GLU A 119 -25.81 13.90 8.33
C GLU A 119 -25.36 12.43 8.34
N SER A 120 -24.05 12.18 8.43
CA SER A 120 -23.49 10.83 8.54
C SER A 120 -23.78 10.24 9.91
N PRO A 121 -24.17 8.95 10.00
CA PRO A 121 -24.28 8.26 11.29
C PRO A 121 -22.93 8.19 12.04
N ASP A 122 -21.81 8.33 11.33
CA ASP A 122 -20.46 8.25 11.88
C ASP A 122 -19.88 9.64 12.25
N HIS A 123 -20.64 10.72 12.08
CA HIS A 123 -20.15 12.09 12.27
C HIS A 123 -19.58 12.32 13.66
N GLU A 124 -20.33 11.98 14.72
CA GLU A 124 -19.89 12.22 16.09
C GLU A 124 -18.63 11.44 16.46
N LEU A 125 -18.46 10.25 15.89
CA LEU A 125 -17.25 9.46 16.07
C LEU A 125 -16.05 10.16 15.43
N LEU A 126 -16.20 10.66 14.21
CA LEU A 126 -15.11 11.32 13.48
C LEU A 126 -14.85 12.75 13.94
N ARG A 127 -15.83 13.43 14.54
CA ARG A 127 -15.73 14.81 15.04
C ARG A 127 -14.63 14.96 16.09
N GLU A 128 -14.39 13.92 16.90
CA GLU A 128 -13.40 13.88 17.97
C GLU A 128 -12.18 13.00 17.66
N ALA A 129 -12.21 12.24 16.54
CA ALA A 129 -11.13 11.34 16.19
C ALA A 129 -9.90 12.12 15.66
N ASP A 130 -8.76 11.96 16.32
CA ASP A 130 -7.52 12.68 15.96
C ASP A 130 -6.27 11.76 15.90
N SER A 131 -6.48 10.44 15.93
CA SER A 131 -5.41 9.44 15.99
C SER A 131 -5.76 8.19 15.19
N LEU A 132 -4.76 7.55 14.59
CA LEU A 132 -4.82 6.21 14.00
C LEU A 132 -4.36 5.11 14.97
N ASP A 133 -3.97 5.49 16.19
CA ASP A 133 -3.52 4.60 17.28
C ASP A 133 -2.37 3.69 16.86
N GLY A 134 -1.44 4.23 16.07
CA GLY A 134 -0.31 3.46 15.53
C GLY A 134 -0.70 2.46 14.43
N MET A 135 -1.92 2.50 13.87
CA MET A 135 -2.32 1.65 12.75
C MET A 135 -1.30 1.75 11.60
N PRO A 136 -0.82 0.62 11.07
CA PRO A 136 0.01 0.58 9.87
C PRO A 136 -0.71 1.15 8.66
N VAL A 137 -0.05 2.07 7.96
CA VAL A 137 -0.53 2.69 6.72
C VAL A 137 0.46 2.39 5.61
N VAL A 138 0.13 1.39 4.77
CA VAL A 138 0.96 1.04 3.61
C VAL A 138 0.65 1.98 2.46
N VAL A 139 1.63 2.78 2.07
CA VAL A 139 1.51 3.72 0.97
C VAL A 139 2.19 3.16 -0.28
N ALA A 140 1.47 3.17 -1.39
CA ALA A 140 1.97 2.75 -2.70
C ALA A 140 1.66 3.79 -3.78
N ASP A 141 2.59 3.94 -4.73
CA ASP A 141 2.40 4.79 -5.92
C ASP A 141 1.23 4.29 -6.78
N LEU A 142 1.17 2.98 -7.06
CA LEU A 142 0.22 2.44 -8.03
C LEU A 142 -0.93 1.66 -7.39
N HIS A 143 -2.12 1.85 -7.95
CA HIS A 143 -3.32 1.05 -7.67
C HIS A 143 -3.07 -0.47 -7.76
N SER A 144 -2.25 -0.91 -8.72
CA SER A 144 -1.95 -2.32 -8.96
C SER A 144 -1.16 -3.01 -7.85
N ALA A 145 -0.61 -2.26 -6.89
CA ALA A 145 0.06 -2.81 -5.71
C ALA A 145 -0.92 -3.37 -4.67
N LEU A 146 -2.17 -2.88 -4.65
CA LEU A 146 -3.19 -3.23 -3.66
C LEU A 146 -3.36 -4.75 -3.43
N PRO A 147 -3.64 -5.59 -4.45
CA PRO A 147 -3.80 -7.03 -4.23
C PRO A 147 -2.54 -7.72 -3.70
N ALA A 148 -1.36 -7.26 -4.12
CA ALA A 148 -0.08 -7.82 -3.67
C ALA A 148 0.21 -7.50 -2.20
N ILE A 149 -0.05 -6.26 -1.76
CA ILE A 149 0.07 -5.85 -0.36
C ILE A 149 -0.88 -6.70 0.51
N ILE A 150 -2.13 -6.87 0.08
CA ILE A 150 -3.10 -7.71 0.81
C ILE A 150 -2.61 -9.16 0.90
N ALA A 151 -2.13 -9.73 -0.20
CA ALA A 151 -1.62 -11.11 -0.22
C ALA A 151 -0.48 -11.31 0.79
N GLY A 152 0.50 -10.39 0.83
CA GLY A 152 1.61 -10.48 1.78
C GLY A 152 1.19 -10.33 3.24
N ALA A 153 0.24 -9.44 3.54
CA ALA A 153 -0.29 -9.29 4.90
C ALA A 153 -1.04 -10.56 5.36
N ARG A 154 -1.85 -11.14 4.48
CA ARG A 154 -2.61 -12.36 4.77
C ARG A 154 -1.69 -13.59 4.92
N ASP A 155 -0.67 -13.71 4.09
CA ASP A 155 0.33 -14.77 4.18
C ASP A 155 1.07 -14.74 5.52
N GLU A 156 1.52 -13.56 5.96
CA GLU A 156 2.16 -13.41 7.27
C GLU A 156 1.20 -13.75 8.42
N ALA A 157 -0.07 -13.35 8.32
CA ALA A 157 -1.08 -13.71 9.31
C ALA A 157 -1.26 -15.23 9.40
N ALA A 158 -1.36 -15.91 8.24
CA ALA A 158 -1.45 -17.37 8.19
C ALA A 158 -0.20 -18.04 8.78
N ALA A 159 0.98 -17.60 8.38
CA ALA A 159 2.27 -18.17 8.82
C ALA A 159 2.51 -18.00 10.32
N THR A 160 1.91 -16.99 10.94
CA THR A 160 2.02 -16.71 12.38
C THR A 160 0.82 -17.20 13.20
N GLY A 161 -0.17 -17.83 12.56
CA GLY A 161 -1.41 -18.24 13.22
C GLY A 161 -2.22 -17.07 13.79
N ARG A 162 -1.97 -15.83 13.31
CA ARG A 162 -2.68 -14.63 13.72
C ARG A 162 -4.03 -14.54 13.00
N VAL A 163 -4.94 -13.76 13.60
CA VAL A 163 -6.21 -13.41 12.94
C VAL A 163 -5.90 -12.67 11.63
N MET A 164 -6.65 -13.00 10.58
CA MET A 164 -6.55 -12.32 9.30
C MET A 164 -6.84 -10.82 9.48
N PRO A 165 -5.96 -9.92 9.01
CA PRO A 165 -6.16 -8.49 9.23
C PRO A 165 -7.39 -7.98 8.49
N ARG A 166 -8.11 -7.08 9.14
CA ARG A 166 -9.15 -6.27 8.52
C ARG A 166 -8.50 -5.11 7.78
N ILE A 167 -8.49 -5.18 6.45
CA ILE A 167 -7.78 -4.23 5.60
C ILE A 167 -8.77 -3.23 4.96
N ALA A 168 -8.45 -1.94 5.04
CA ALA A 168 -9.15 -0.88 4.32
C ALA A 168 -8.26 -0.26 3.22
N TYR A 169 -8.85 0.05 2.06
CA TYR A 169 -8.18 0.75 0.98
C TYR A 169 -8.65 2.20 0.93
N VAL A 170 -7.74 3.15 1.12
CA VAL A 170 -8.02 4.59 0.99
C VAL A 170 -7.51 5.06 -0.37
N MET A 171 -8.44 5.22 -1.31
CA MET A 171 -8.18 5.57 -2.71
C MET A 171 -8.15 7.08 -2.90
N SER A 172 -6.99 7.62 -3.27
CA SER A 172 -6.85 9.03 -3.64
C SER A 172 -7.21 9.30 -5.11
N ASP A 173 -7.44 10.57 -5.43
CA ASP A 173 -7.93 11.06 -6.71
C ASP A 173 -6.84 11.24 -7.78
N GLY A 174 -5.60 10.80 -7.52
CA GLY A 174 -4.48 10.90 -8.47
C GLY A 174 -4.71 10.22 -9.83
N GLY A 175 -5.55 9.17 -9.87
CA GLY A 175 -5.92 8.47 -11.11
C GLY A 175 -7.20 9.01 -11.79
N ALA A 176 -7.98 9.85 -11.11
CA ALA A 176 -9.22 10.50 -11.56
C ALA A 176 -10.37 9.59 -12.06
N LEU A 177 -10.26 8.26 -12.04
CA LEU A 177 -11.39 7.33 -12.30
C LEU A 177 -12.12 6.97 -11.00
N PRO A 178 -13.45 6.72 -11.04
CA PRO A 178 -14.20 6.27 -9.87
C PRO A 178 -13.75 4.87 -9.43
N ALA A 179 -13.91 4.57 -8.14
CA ALA A 179 -13.51 3.28 -7.56
C ALA A 179 -14.19 2.10 -8.25
N TRP A 180 -15.43 2.31 -8.74
CA TRP A 180 -16.20 1.35 -9.51
C TRP A 180 -15.45 0.82 -10.74
N PHE A 181 -14.57 1.61 -11.36
CA PHE A 181 -13.79 1.13 -12.51
C PHE A 181 -12.93 -0.10 -12.18
N SER A 182 -12.49 -0.24 -10.92
CA SER A 182 -11.56 -1.31 -10.54
C SER A 182 -12.26 -2.66 -10.32
N ARG A 183 -12.13 -3.54 -11.31
CA ARG A 183 -12.45 -4.98 -11.16
C ARG A 183 -11.66 -5.64 -10.02
N ALA A 184 -10.43 -5.19 -9.77
CA ALA A 184 -9.61 -5.73 -8.69
C ALA A 184 -10.21 -5.40 -7.32
N VAL A 185 -10.64 -4.14 -7.11
CA VAL A 185 -11.33 -3.76 -5.86
C VAL A 185 -12.62 -4.55 -5.70
N ALA A 186 -13.44 -4.66 -6.75
CA ALA A 186 -14.69 -5.43 -6.69
C ALA A 186 -14.43 -6.90 -6.29
N GLY A 187 -13.50 -7.57 -6.96
CA GLY A 187 -13.17 -8.98 -6.65
C GLY A 187 -12.53 -9.17 -5.28
N LEU A 188 -11.71 -8.22 -4.80
CA LEU A 188 -11.14 -8.26 -3.45
C LEU A 188 -12.21 -8.06 -2.37
N ARG A 189 -13.20 -7.18 -2.60
CA ARG A 189 -14.35 -6.99 -1.70
C ARG A 189 -15.22 -8.25 -1.65
N GLU A 190 -15.55 -8.83 -2.81
CA GLU A 190 -16.35 -10.04 -2.93
C GLU A 190 -15.69 -11.26 -2.26
N ALA A 191 -14.37 -11.41 -2.43
CA ALA A 191 -13.60 -12.47 -1.77
C ALA A 191 -13.37 -12.24 -0.27
N GLY A 192 -13.81 -11.11 0.29
CA GLY A 192 -13.57 -10.74 1.70
C GLY A 192 -12.11 -10.45 2.04
N TRP A 193 -11.26 -10.22 1.03
CA TRP A 193 -9.85 -9.84 1.20
C TRP A 193 -9.68 -8.36 1.52
N LEU A 194 -10.66 -7.53 1.13
CA LEU A 194 -10.73 -6.11 1.42
C LEU A 194 -12.02 -5.82 2.21
N ALA A 195 -11.91 -5.19 3.37
CA ALA A 195 -13.05 -4.91 4.23
C ALA A 195 -13.86 -3.69 3.76
N SER A 196 -13.17 -2.66 3.26
CA SER A 196 -13.81 -1.44 2.78
C SER A 196 -12.90 -0.67 1.82
N THR A 197 -13.50 0.05 0.87
CA THR A 197 -12.84 1.04 0.02
C THR A 197 -13.33 2.43 0.38
N LEU A 198 -12.44 3.32 0.81
CA LEU A 198 -12.74 4.70 1.11
C LEU A 198 -12.18 5.59 0.01
N THR A 199 -12.96 6.52 -0.51
CA THR A 199 -12.53 7.46 -1.55
C THR A 199 -12.36 8.86 -0.99
N VAL A 200 -11.21 9.48 -1.27
CA VAL A 200 -10.84 10.78 -0.69
C VAL A 200 -10.64 11.86 -1.75
N GLY A 201 -10.77 13.13 -1.36
CA GLY A 201 -10.59 14.25 -2.30
C GLY A 201 -11.70 14.28 -3.34
N GLN A 202 -11.36 14.28 -4.63
CA GLN A 202 -12.31 14.22 -5.74
C GLN A 202 -12.69 12.80 -6.18
N ALA A 203 -12.04 11.77 -5.64
CA ALA A 203 -12.40 10.40 -5.93
C ALA A 203 -13.76 10.08 -5.30
N PHE A 204 -14.48 9.17 -5.95
CA PHE A 204 -15.80 8.70 -5.53
C PHE A 204 -16.06 7.26 -5.97
N GLY A 205 -17.16 6.70 -5.48
CA GLY A 205 -17.60 5.33 -5.70
C GLY A 205 -17.10 4.34 -4.63
N GLY A 206 -16.63 4.84 -3.49
CA GLY A 206 -16.22 4.03 -2.36
C GLY A 206 -17.40 3.38 -1.61
N ASP A 207 -17.07 2.52 -0.66
CA ASP A 207 -17.96 2.14 0.46
C ASP A 207 -18.22 3.35 1.37
N HIS A 208 -17.19 4.19 1.58
CA HIS A 208 -17.29 5.46 2.29
C HIS A 208 -16.64 6.58 1.47
N GLU A 209 -17.22 7.76 1.54
CA GLU A 209 -16.74 8.96 0.87
C GLU A 209 -16.17 9.93 1.91
N ALA A 210 -14.92 10.34 1.77
CA ALA A 210 -14.27 11.23 2.72
C ALA A 210 -13.78 12.51 2.04
N VAL A 211 -13.83 13.64 2.75
CA VAL A 211 -13.42 14.94 2.17
C VAL A 211 -11.91 14.97 1.88
N THR A 212 -11.09 14.47 2.80
CA THR A 212 -9.63 14.50 2.72
C THR A 212 -9.00 13.13 2.98
N LEU A 213 -7.71 12.98 2.67
CA LEU A 213 -6.97 11.77 3.04
C LEU A 213 -6.98 11.53 4.56
N HIS A 214 -6.89 12.60 5.36
CA HIS A 214 -6.84 12.51 6.82
C HIS A 214 -8.11 11.89 7.40
N THR A 215 -9.27 12.46 7.04
CA THR A 215 -10.56 11.93 7.50
C THR A 215 -10.86 10.54 6.90
N GLY A 216 -10.38 10.26 5.68
CA GLY A 216 -10.43 8.90 5.12
C GLY A 216 -9.60 7.87 5.92
N LEU A 217 -8.43 8.26 6.43
CA LEU A 217 -7.63 7.40 7.31
C LEU A 217 -8.30 7.22 8.69
N LEU A 218 -8.85 8.29 9.26
CA LEU A 218 -9.61 8.22 10.51
C LEU A 218 -10.84 7.33 10.37
N ALA A 219 -11.58 7.42 9.27
CA ALA A 219 -12.70 6.53 8.96
C ALA A 219 -12.24 5.08 8.76
N ALA A 220 -11.09 4.85 8.11
CA ALA A 220 -10.52 3.51 8.00
C ALA A 220 -10.25 2.90 9.40
N ARG A 221 -9.73 3.69 10.34
CA ARG A 221 -9.48 3.23 11.71
C ARG A 221 -10.76 3.05 12.52
N HIS A 222 -11.56 4.10 12.64
CA HIS A 222 -12.63 4.18 13.65
C HIS A 222 -13.98 3.69 13.16
N VAL A 223 -14.31 3.93 11.89
CA VAL A 223 -15.59 3.49 11.29
C VAL A 223 -15.47 2.07 10.76
N VAL A 224 -14.43 1.81 9.96
CA VAL A 224 -14.22 0.47 9.39
C VAL A 224 -13.63 -0.47 10.43
N GLY A 225 -12.85 0.00 11.41
CA GLY A 225 -12.15 -0.87 12.36
C GLY A 225 -10.97 -1.59 11.70
N ALA A 226 -10.26 -0.92 10.79
CA ALA A 226 -9.14 -1.54 10.08
C ALA A 226 -7.93 -1.77 11.00
N ASP A 227 -7.28 -2.92 10.81
CA ASP A 227 -5.97 -3.22 11.39
C ASP A 227 -4.84 -2.65 10.53
N ILE A 228 -5.08 -2.54 9.21
CA ILE A 228 -4.14 -2.01 8.23
C ILE A 228 -4.91 -1.15 7.23
N ALA A 229 -4.43 0.07 6.98
CA ALA A 229 -4.87 0.87 5.86
C ALA A 229 -3.86 0.80 4.70
N ILE A 230 -4.35 0.71 3.48
CA ILE A 230 -3.54 0.81 2.25
C ILE A 230 -3.93 2.11 1.55
N VAL A 231 -2.97 2.98 1.26
CA VAL A 231 -3.18 4.23 0.52
C VAL A 231 -2.51 4.12 -0.83
N ALA A 232 -3.29 4.29 -1.89
CA ALA A 232 -2.78 4.44 -3.25
C ALA A 232 -3.80 5.21 -4.09
N GLN A 233 -3.34 5.87 -5.14
CA GLN A 233 -4.24 6.45 -6.13
C GLN A 233 -5.14 5.38 -6.79
N GLY A 234 -6.31 5.80 -7.27
CA GLY A 234 -7.18 4.95 -8.07
C GLY A 234 -6.60 4.59 -9.46
N PRO A 235 -7.34 3.80 -10.25
CA PRO A 235 -7.01 3.54 -11.65
C PRO A 235 -6.88 4.83 -12.46
N GLY A 236 -6.05 4.84 -13.52
CA GLY A 236 -5.86 6.00 -14.39
C GLY A 236 -4.60 6.85 -14.11
N ASN A 237 -3.57 6.25 -13.50
CA ASN A 237 -2.30 6.94 -13.20
C ASN A 237 -1.76 7.78 -14.38
N LEU A 238 -1.39 9.03 -14.07
CA LEU A 238 -0.87 10.01 -15.00
C LEU A 238 0.64 10.15 -14.85
N GLY A 239 1.34 10.36 -15.97
CA GLY A 239 2.77 10.62 -15.98
C GLY A 239 3.20 11.33 -17.25
N THR A 240 4.02 12.36 -17.09
CA THR A 240 4.56 13.17 -18.19
C THR A 240 6.04 12.88 -18.48
N GLY A 241 6.66 12.03 -17.67
CA GLY A 241 8.11 11.76 -17.73
C GLY A 241 8.98 12.87 -17.12
N THR A 242 8.38 13.95 -16.62
CA THR A 242 9.08 14.96 -15.82
C THR A 242 9.21 14.50 -14.37
N ARG A 243 10.19 15.06 -13.63
CA ARG A 243 10.46 14.67 -12.24
C ARG A 243 9.23 14.77 -11.33
N TRP A 244 8.40 15.79 -11.50
CA TRP A 244 7.26 16.06 -10.63
C TRP A 244 5.91 15.73 -11.27
N GLY A 245 5.85 15.63 -12.59
CA GLY A 245 4.60 15.48 -13.32
C GLY A 245 4.16 14.03 -13.42
N PHE A 246 3.86 13.41 -12.28
CA PHE A 246 3.23 12.09 -12.19
C PHE A 246 2.31 12.03 -10.96
N SER A 247 1.17 11.35 -11.05
CA SER A 247 0.17 11.34 -9.97
C SER A 247 0.61 10.59 -8.71
N GLY A 248 1.52 9.63 -8.86
CA GLY A 248 2.16 8.92 -7.77
C GLY A 248 2.96 9.78 -6.78
N VAL A 249 3.23 11.04 -7.12
CA VAL A 249 3.96 11.97 -6.25
C VAL A 249 3.25 12.16 -4.90
N ALA A 250 1.92 12.06 -4.91
CA ALA A 250 1.05 12.14 -3.73
C ALA A 250 1.31 11.03 -2.70
N ALA A 251 2.04 9.95 -3.05
CA ALA A 251 2.47 8.96 -2.07
C ALA A 251 3.32 9.60 -0.94
N GLY A 252 4.13 10.63 -1.23
CA GLY A 252 4.87 11.34 -0.19
C GLY A 252 3.95 12.15 0.75
N GLU A 253 2.89 12.74 0.21
CA GLU A 253 1.87 13.45 1.00
C GLU A 253 1.08 12.48 1.89
N ALA A 254 0.82 11.27 1.40
CA ALA A 254 0.16 10.22 2.18
C ALA A 254 1.00 9.75 3.37
N ILE A 255 2.32 9.66 3.23
CA ILE A 255 3.23 9.41 4.36
C ILE A 255 3.09 10.51 5.43
N ASN A 256 3.00 11.77 5.00
CA ASN A 256 2.83 12.89 5.93
C ASN A 256 1.49 12.85 6.65
N ALA A 257 0.40 12.57 5.92
CA ALA A 257 -0.94 12.46 6.50
C ALA A 257 -1.03 11.32 7.52
N ALA A 258 -0.47 10.15 7.21
CA ALA A 258 -0.41 9.02 8.13
C ALA A 258 0.38 9.36 9.41
N ALA A 259 1.53 10.03 9.26
CA ALA A 259 2.34 10.45 10.41
C ALA A 259 1.66 11.53 11.26
N ALA A 260 0.99 12.49 10.62
CA ALA A 260 0.29 13.58 11.31
C ALA A 260 -0.82 13.06 12.24
N LEU A 261 -1.47 11.95 11.88
CA LEU A 261 -2.51 11.29 12.66
C LEU A 261 -1.97 10.19 13.59
N GLY A 262 -0.65 10.13 13.85
CA GLY A 262 -0.08 9.11 14.74
C GLY A 262 -0.18 7.67 14.22
N GLY A 263 -0.32 7.46 12.91
CA GLY A 263 -0.20 6.15 12.28
C GLY A 263 1.25 5.72 12.09
N ARG A 264 1.46 4.51 11.56
CA ARG A 264 2.79 3.99 11.17
C ARG A 264 2.94 3.98 9.65
N PRO A 265 3.61 5.00 9.05
CA PRO A 265 3.75 5.06 7.60
C PRO A 265 4.72 4.00 7.09
N ILE A 266 4.26 3.18 6.13
CA ILE A 266 5.06 2.15 5.48
C ILE A 266 5.14 2.48 3.99
N ALA A 267 6.34 2.72 3.49
CA ALA A 267 6.58 3.05 2.09
C ALA A 267 6.83 1.78 1.27
N SER A 268 5.84 1.39 0.45
CA SER A 268 6.00 0.31 -0.53
C SER A 268 6.79 0.82 -1.73
N LEU A 269 7.95 0.22 -2.00
CA LEU A 269 8.77 0.57 -3.16
C LEU A 269 8.14 0.09 -4.47
N ARG A 270 8.19 0.93 -5.49
CA ARG A 270 7.88 0.54 -6.86
C ARG A 270 9.15 0.02 -7.51
N VAL A 271 9.23 -1.30 -7.69
CA VAL A 271 10.39 -1.98 -8.29
C VAL A 271 10.04 -2.48 -9.69
N SER A 272 11.03 -2.50 -10.59
CA SER A 272 10.90 -3.13 -11.91
C SER A 272 12.18 -3.88 -12.27
N GLY A 273 12.04 -5.12 -12.71
CA GLY A 273 13.14 -5.97 -13.18
C GLY A 273 13.25 -6.05 -14.70
N ALA A 274 12.17 -5.74 -15.43
CA ALA A 274 12.03 -6.13 -16.84
C ALA A 274 12.52 -5.11 -17.89
N ASP A 275 13.15 -3.98 -17.52
CA ASP A 275 13.71 -3.08 -18.53
C ASP A 275 15.19 -3.41 -18.81
N GLY A 276 15.47 -3.90 -20.02
CA GLY A 276 16.82 -4.18 -20.51
C GLY A 276 17.66 -2.93 -20.78
N ARG A 277 17.05 -1.74 -20.75
CA ARG A 277 17.76 -0.46 -20.73
C ARG A 277 17.96 -0.09 -19.26
N GLY A 278 19.18 -0.15 -18.75
CA GLY A 278 19.54 0.03 -17.33
C GLY A 278 19.10 1.32 -16.62
N ARG A 279 18.26 2.17 -17.23
CA ARG A 279 17.66 3.39 -16.64
C ARG A 279 16.37 3.13 -15.86
N HIS A 280 15.74 1.95 -16.00
CA HIS A 280 14.46 1.62 -15.36
C HIS A 280 14.43 0.25 -14.64
N ARG A 281 15.61 -0.32 -14.35
CA ARG A 281 15.79 -1.49 -13.49
C ARG A 281 16.04 -1.01 -12.05
N GLY A 282 15.48 -1.68 -11.06
CA GLY A 282 15.59 -1.30 -9.64
C GLY A 282 14.41 -0.46 -9.14
N VAL A 283 14.67 0.46 -8.20
CA VAL A 283 13.64 1.35 -7.63
C VAL A 283 13.27 2.44 -8.63
N SER A 284 11.98 2.64 -8.86
CA SER A 284 11.46 3.70 -9.72
C SER A 284 11.80 5.09 -9.19
N HIS A 285 12.16 6.00 -10.10
CA HIS A 285 12.31 7.43 -9.80
C HIS A 285 11.06 8.08 -9.17
N HIS A 286 9.88 7.47 -9.37
CA HIS A 286 8.65 7.89 -8.69
C HIS A 286 8.75 7.67 -7.18
N SER A 287 9.21 6.49 -6.75
CA SER A 287 9.41 6.18 -5.32
C SER A 287 10.49 7.06 -4.72
N THR A 288 11.61 7.27 -5.41
CA THR A 288 12.68 8.13 -4.87
C THR A 288 12.24 9.60 -4.78
N THR A 289 11.42 10.09 -5.72
CA THR A 289 10.88 11.45 -5.65
C THR A 289 9.83 11.60 -4.55
N ALA A 290 8.83 10.72 -4.52
CA ALA A 290 7.73 10.79 -3.55
C ALA A 290 8.24 10.61 -2.11
N TYR A 291 8.99 9.55 -1.83
CA TYR A 291 9.47 9.29 -0.47
C TYR A 291 10.67 10.19 -0.11
N GLY A 292 11.59 10.44 -1.05
CA GLY A 292 12.82 11.17 -0.73
C GLY A 292 12.66 12.68 -0.67
N ARG A 293 11.71 13.25 -1.43
CA ARG A 293 11.55 14.71 -1.56
C ARG A 293 10.23 15.26 -1.07
N VAL A 294 9.14 14.49 -1.13
CA VAL A 294 7.79 14.96 -0.76
C VAL A 294 7.41 14.55 0.64
N ALA A 295 7.75 13.34 1.07
CA ALA A 295 7.61 12.98 2.47
C ALA A 295 8.48 13.93 3.32
N LEU A 296 7.92 14.36 4.44
CA LEU A 296 8.54 15.19 5.47
C LEU A 296 8.68 14.39 6.77
N ALA A 297 7.77 13.42 6.99
CA ALA A 297 7.85 12.46 8.07
C ALA A 297 8.72 11.24 7.72
N ALA A 298 9.22 10.57 8.77
CA ALA A 298 9.85 9.27 8.64
C ALA A 298 8.81 8.20 8.24
N ALA A 299 9.30 7.15 7.59
CA ALA A 299 8.52 5.98 7.21
C ALA A 299 9.43 4.75 7.22
N ASP A 300 8.82 3.59 7.42
CA ASP A 300 9.49 2.32 7.18
C ASP A 300 9.49 2.05 5.67
N VAL A 301 10.66 2.13 5.04
CA VAL A 301 10.86 1.80 3.63
C VAL A 301 11.19 0.31 3.55
N VAL A 302 10.28 -0.46 2.93
CA VAL A 302 10.38 -1.90 2.90
C VAL A 302 11.28 -2.35 1.75
N LEU A 303 12.33 -3.08 2.10
CA LEU A 303 13.33 -3.66 1.21
C LEU A 303 13.12 -5.18 1.12
N PRO A 304 12.59 -5.70 0.00
CA PRO A 304 12.50 -7.14 -0.20
C PRO A 304 13.90 -7.75 -0.35
N VAL A 305 14.16 -8.86 0.34
CA VAL A 305 15.45 -9.55 0.35
C VAL A 305 15.28 -11.06 0.16
N THR A 306 16.13 -11.68 -0.64
CA THR A 306 16.06 -13.12 -0.94
C THR A 306 16.84 -13.98 0.05
N HIS A 307 17.71 -13.36 0.86
CA HIS A 307 18.67 -14.05 1.73
C HIS A 307 19.54 -15.07 0.97
N GLY A 308 19.90 -14.73 -0.27
CA GLY A 308 20.74 -15.55 -1.13
C GLY A 308 20.02 -16.74 -1.78
N ARG A 309 18.70 -16.88 -1.60
CA ARG A 309 17.88 -17.87 -2.31
C ARG A 309 17.57 -17.40 -3.72
N ASP A 310 17.35 -18.34 -4.61
CA ASP A 310 16.78 -18.04 -5.91
C ASP A 310 15.28 -17.71 -5.73
N GLU A 311 14.89 -16.50 -6.11
CA GLU A 311 13.51 -16.03 -6.06
C GLU A 311 13.06 -15.70 -7.50
N PRO A 312 12.17 -16.50 -8.10
CA PRO A 312 11.73 -16.29 -9.48
C PRO A 312 11.18 -14.87 -9.72
N GLY A 313 11.88 -14.12 -10.57
CA GLY A 313 11.54 -12.74 -10.91
C GLY A 313 12.09 -11.67 -9.95
N TYR A 314 12.96 -12.05 -9.01
CA TYR A 314 13.71 -11.12 -8.16
C TYR A 314 15.19 -11.54 -8.03
N PRO A 315 15.99 -11.41 -9.11
CA PRO A 315 17.37 -11.86 -9.13
C PRO A 315 18.28 -11.00 -8.22
N ARG A 316 19.43 -11.55 -7.83
CA ARG A 316 20.38 -10.92 -6.90
C ARG A 316 20.83 -9.52 -7.34
N ASP A 317 21.11 -9.32 -8.61
CA ASP A 317 21.54 -8.01 -9.13
C ASP A 317 20.43 -6.94 -9.03
N LEU A 318 19.15 -7.36 -9.11
CA LEU A 318 18.02 -6.49 -8.82
C LEU A 318 17.92 -6.18 -7.33
N GLU A 319 18.10 -7.17 -6.45
CA GLU A 319 18.13 -6.96 -4.98
C GLU A 319 19.23 -5.96 -4.58
N GLU A 320 20.44 -6.10 -5.14
CA GLU A 320 21.56 -5.18 -4.92
C GLU A 320 21.20 -3.76 -5.37
N SER A 321 20.69 -3.61 -6.60
CA SER A 321 20.25 -2.31 -7.14
C SER A 321 19.14 -1.66 -6.28
N VAL A 322 18.18 -2.45 -5.79
CA VAL A 322 17.11 -1.95 -4.94
C VAL A 322 17.65 -1.55 -3.56
N THR A 323 18.58 -2.34 -3.00
CA THR A 323 19.23 -2.06 -1.73
C THR A 323 19.99 -0.74 -1.78
N ASP A 324 20.77 -0.50 -2.83
CA ASP A 324 21.54 0.73 -2.98
C ASP A 324 20.65 1.96 -3.13
N ALA A 325 19.60 1.87 -3.96
CA ALA A 325 18.63 2.94 -4.11
C ALA A 325 17.86 3.24 -2.80
N ALA A 326 17.54 2.21 -2.02
CA ALA A 326 16.90 2.39 -0.71
C ALA A 326 17.86 3.03 0.31
N ARG A 327 19.14 2.66 0.31
CA ARG A 327 20.18 3.30 1.14
C ARG A 327 20.32 4.78 0.80
N GLU A 328 20.36 5.14 -0.48
CA GLU A 328 20.37 6.54 -0.91
C GLU A 328 19.12 7.27 -0.40
N LEU A 329 17.94 6.64 -0.53
CA LEU A 329 16.68 7.20 -0.06
C LEU A 329 16.66 7.48 1.45
N ALA A 330 17.22 6.59 2.27
CA ALA A 330 17.32 6.77 3.72
C ALA A 330 18.44 7.73 4.14
N ALA A 331 19.54 7.76 3.38
CA ALA A 331 20.69 8.62 3.64
C ALA A 331 20.47 10.07 3.20
N THR A 332 19.62 10.30 2.21
CA THR A 332 19.23 11.65 1.78
C THR A 332 18.48 12.30 2.95
N PRO A 333 19.02 13.36 3.59
CA PRO A 333 18.17 14.21 4.41
C PRO A 333 17.04 14.67 3.49
N GLY A 334 15.78 14.58 3.89
CA GLY A 334 14.70 15.08 3.04
C GLY A 334 14.86 16.58 2.75
N SER A 335 13.79 17.28 2.35
CA SER A 335 13.78 18.75 2.27
C SER A 335 14.71 19.39 3.33
N PRO A 336 15.51 20.44 3.01
CA PRO A 336 16.52 21.02 3.92
C PRO A 336 16.06 21.31 5.37
N SER A 337 14.76 21.24 5.63
CA SER A 337 14.10 21.24 6.94
C SER A 337 14.04 19.92 7.72
N ARG A 338 14.47 18.76 7.19
CA ARG A 338 14.44 17.48 7.94
C ARG A 338 15.57 17.43 8.97
N ARG A 339 15.20 17.42 10.25
CA ARG A 339 16.08 17.04 11.37
C ARG A 339 16.49 15.56 11.26
N GLU A 340 17.63 15.19 11.84
CA GLU A 340 18.22 13.83 11.74
C GLU A 340 17.30 12.72 12.28
N ASP A 341 16.41 13.04 13.22
CA ASP A 341 15.39 12.18 13.82
C ASP A 341 14.21 11.82 12.87
N ARG A 342 14.18 12.37 11.64
CA ARG A 342 13.08 12.15 10.67
C ARG A 342 13.51 11.43 9.39
N ARG A 343 14.58 10.63 9.48
CA ARG A 343 15.06 9.78 8.37
C ARG A 343 14.16 8.55 8.20
N HIS A 344 14.09 8.05 6.97
CA HIS A 344 13.42 6.78 6.70
C HIS A 344 14.18 5.62 7.34
N ARG A 345 13.45 4.65 7.88
CA ARG A 345 14.02 3.40 8.38
C ARG A 345 13.98 2.36 7.26
N LEU A 346 15.10 1.74 6.96
CA LEU A 346 15.10 0.62 6.02
C LEU A 346 14.73 -0.65 6.76
N VAL A 347 13.70 -1.34 6.28
CA VAL A 347 13.23 -2.59 6.87
C VAL A 347 13.41 -3.70 5.84
N ARG A 348 14.30 -4.65 6.14
CA ARG A 348 14.58 -5.82 5.30
C ARG A 348 13.50 -6.87 5.55
N VAL A 349 12.82 -7.32 4.50
CA VAL A 349 11.75 -8.32 4.58
C VAL A 349 12.01 -9.46 3.61
N GLY A 350 12.11 -10.68 4.14
CA GLY A 350 12.33 -11.89 3.34
C GLY A 350 11.24 -12.10 2.28
N THR A 351 11.62 -12.49 1.06
CA THR A 351 10.67 -12.80 -0.03
C THR A 351 10.13 -14.23 0.02
N ALA A 352 10.73 -15.10 0.83
CA ALA A 352 10.38 -16.51 0.89
C ALA A 352 8.86 -16.71 1.10
N GLY A 353 8.24 -17.51 0.22
CA GLY A 353 6.81 -17.81 0.24
C GLY A 353 5.91 -16.76 -0.43
N LEU A 354 6.38 -15.52 -0.64
CA LEU A 354 5.53 -14.44 -1.17
C LEU A 354 5.05 -14.71 -2.59
N ARG A 355 5.85 -15.38 -3.43
CA ARG A 355 5.41 -15.76 -4.78
C ARG A 355 4.18 -16.67 -4.74
N ALA A 356 4.20 -17.69 -3.90
CA ALA A 356 3.06 -18.60 -3.71
C ALA A 356 1.85 -17.86 -3.14
N ALA A 357 2.06 -16.97 -2.16
CA ALA A 357 1.00 -16.13 -1.62
C ALA A 357 0.32 -15.25 -2.69
N LEU A 358 1.11 -14.64 -3.57
CA LEU A 358 0.62 -13.83 -4.69
C LEU A 358 -0.26 -14.64 -5.66
N GLU A 359 0.09 -15.91 -5.88
CA GLU A 359 -0.68 -16.83 -6.74
C GLU A 359 -2.05 -17.19 -6.15
N THR A 360 -2.25 -17.02 -4.83
CA THR A 360 -3.56 -17.21 -4.18
C THR A 360 -4.51 -16.02 -4.34
N SER A 361 -4.07 -14.91 -4.95
CA SER A 361 -4.88 -13.71 -5.13
C SER A 361 -6.18 -14.02 -5.89
N PRO A 362 -7.36 -13.61 -5.36
CA PRO A 362 -8.64 -13.84 -6.02
C PRO A 362 -8.82 -12.97 -7.27
N VAL A 363 -7.92 -12.02 -7.49
CA VAL A 363 -7.91 -11.13 -8.64
C VAL A 363 -6.59 -11.22 -9.38
N ARG A 364 -6.63 -11.02 -10.70
CA ARG A 364 -5.44 -11.05 -11.54
C ARG A 364 -4.46 -9.95 -11.13
N LEU A 365 -3.21 -10.34 -10.89
CA LEU A 365 -2.10 -9.42 -10.69
C LEU A 365 -1.59 -8.92 -12.04
N SER A 366 -1.76 -7.62 -12.30
CA SER A 366 -1.20 -6.97 -13.48
C SER A 366 -0.84 -5.52 -13.22
N THR A 367 0.30 -5.09 -13.75
CA THR A 367 0.79 -3.72 -13.62
C THR A 367 1.49 -3.28 -14.91
N MET A 368 1.12 -2.10 -15.43
CA MET A 368 1.69 -1.55 -16.66
C MET A 368 1.68 -2.54 -17.84
N GLY A 369 0.62 -3.35 -17.97
CA GLY A 369 0.47 -4.36 -19.02
C GLY A 369 1.22 -5.68 -18.80
N ARG A 370 1.94 -5.83 -17.69
CA ARG A 370 2.68 -7.05 -17.33
C ARG A 370 1.92 -7.83 -16.27
N SER A 371 1.94 -9.16 -16.32
CA SER A 371 1.39 -10.04 -15.28
C SER A 371 2.46 -10.45 -14.26
N LEU A 372 2.07 -11.18 -13.22
CA LEU A 372 2.99 -11.76 -12.23
C LEU A 372 4.05 -12.68 -12.87
N GLU A 373 3.68 -13.42 -13.90
CA GLU A 373 4.58 -14.31 -14.65
C GLU A 373 5.57 -13.52 -15.51
N ALA A 374 5.14 -12.39 -16.06
CA ALA A 374 5.97 -11.57 -16.92
C ALA A 374 6.98 -10.71 -16.13
N ASP A 375 6.58 -10.19 -14.95
CA ASP A 375 7.47 -9.44 -14.05
C ASP A 375 6.97 -9.55 -12.60
N ALA A 376 7.62 -10.40 -11.80
CA ALA A 376 7.23 -10.63 -10.41
C ALA A 376 7.68 -9.51 -9.46
N SER A 377 8.74 -8.78 -9.82
CA SER A 377 9.42 -7.83 -8.95
C SER A 377 8.53 -6.73 -8.33
N PRO A 378 7.61 -6.06 -9.06
CA PRO A 378 6.72 -5.07 -8.43
C PRO A 378 5.77 -5.70 -7.42
N PHE A 379 5.34 -6.95 -7.65
CA PHE A 379 4.38 -7.63 -6.78
C PHE A 379 5.07 -8.19 -5.54
N LEU A 380 6.29 -8.73 -5.66
CA LEU A 380 7.07 -9.20 -4.51
C LEU A 380 7.44 -8.04 -3.57
N ALA A 381 7.83 -6.88 -4.12
CA ALA A 381 8.10 -5.68 -3.31
C ALA A 381 6.85 -5.18 -2.56
N ALA A 382 5.70 -5.16 -3.25
CA ALA A 382 4.42 -4.79 -2.65
C ALA A 382 3.96 -5.79 -1.58
N ALA A 383 4.12 -7.09 -1.82
CA ALA A 383 3.79 -8.14 -0.86
C ALA A 383 4.69 -8.10 0.38
N ALA A 384 5.98 -7.80 0.22
CA ALA A 384 6.89 -7.58 1.34
C ALA A 384 6.40 -6.43 2.24
N ALA A 385 5.87 -5.34 1.66
CA ALA A 385 5.30 -4.24 2.42
C ALA A 385 4.04 -4.65 3.20
N GLY A 386 3.19 -5.48 2.61
CA GLY A 386 2.04 -6.09 3.29
C GLY A 386 2.44 -7.00 4.45
N ARG A 387 3.45 -7.85 4.24
CA ARG A 387 4.03 -8.72 5.27
C ARG A 387 4.57 -7.89 6.44
N TRP A 388 5.30 -6.80 6.16
CA TRP A 388 5.74 -5.89 7.21
C TRP A 388 4.57 -5.27 7.98
N ALA A 389 3.57 -4.75 7.27
CA ALA A 389 2.40 -4.14 7.88
C ALA A 389 1.68 -5.11 8.84
N GLN A 390 1.56 -6.38 8.46
CA GLN A 390 0.98 -7.40 9.34
C GLN A 390 1.83 -7.64 10.59
N ARG A 391 3.17 -7.68 10.47
CA ARG A 391 4.05 -7.86 11.63
C ARG A 391 3.85 -6.76 12.67
N VAL A 392 3.72 -5.52 12.20
CA VAL A 392 3.60 -4.32 13.06
C VAL A 392 2.16 -3.91 13.38
N SER A 393 1.15 -4.61 12.84
CA SER A 393 -0.27 -4.36 13.13
C SER A 393 -0.69 -4.79 14.54
N VAL A 394 0.11 -5.63 15.19
CA VAL A 394 -0.15 -6.14 16.54
C VAL A 394 1.02 -5.73 17.42
N GLY A 395 0.73 -5.03 18.52
CA GLY A 395 1.75 -4.70 19.53
C GLY A 395 2.33 -5.97 20.15
N PHE A 396 3.65 -6.04 20.26
CA PHE A 396 4.32 -7.13 20.94
C PHE A 396 4.26 -6.89 22.45
N THR A 397 3.58 -7.76 23.19
CA THR A 397 3.40 -7.65 24.64
C THR A 397 4.21 -8.71 25.39
N GLY A 398 4.76 -8.36 26.56
CA GLY A 398 5.46 -9.30 27.44
C GLY A 398 6.90 -8.89 27.72
N ILE A 399 7.78 -9.88 27.88
CA ILE A 399 9.21 -9.70 28.14
C ILE A 399 10.01 -10.43 27.06
N ALA A 400 11.03 -9.76 26.52
CA ALA A 400 12.06 -10.39 25.69
C ALA A 400 13.44 -10.26 26.35
N ARG A 401 14.41 -11.07 25.94
CA ARG A 401 15.78 -11.04 26.44
C ARG A 401 16.79 -10.98 25.32
N HIS A 402 17.75 -10.07 25.44
CA HIS A 402 18.91 -10.01 24.56
C HIS A 402 20.16 -10.48 25.31
N LEU A 403 20.93 -11.40 24.74
CA LEU A 403 22.19 -11.86 25.34
C LEU A 403 23.34 -10.96 24.89
N ALA A 404 23.98 -10.29 25.83
CA ALA A 404 25.03 -9.30 25.57
C ALA A 404 26.35 -9.68 26.24
N LEU A 405 27.46 -9.16 25.70
CA LEU A 405 28.71 -9.08 26.47
C LEU A 405 28.55 -8.01 27.55
N ARG A 406 29.07 -8.25 28.76
CA ARG A 406 29.10 -7.24 29.83
C ARG A 406 29.86 -5.99 29.41
N SER A 407 30.89 -6.12 28.57
CA SER A 407 31.62 -4.98 27.99
C SER A 407 30.72 -4.08 27.15
N ASP A 408 29.85 -4.68 26.34
CA ASP A 408 28.94 -3.93 25.46
C ASP A 408 27.85 -3.25 26.28
N TRP A 409 27.36 -3.91 27.33
CA TRP A 409 26.43 -3.31 28.28
C TRP A 409 27.06 -2.13 29.03
N ALA A 410 28.27 -2.29 29.55
CA ALA A 410 28.99 -1.19 30.22
C ALA A 410 29.22 0.01 29.28
N ALA A 411 29.63 -0.25 28.03
CA ALA A 411 29.79 0.81 27.03
C ALA A 411 28.46 1.54 26.73
N ALA A 412 27.34 0.80 26.71
CA ALA A 412 26.02 1.39 26.54
C ALA A 412 25.60 2.25 27.73
N GLN A 413 25.96 1.88 28.95
CA GLN A 413 25.73 2.69 30.16
C GLN A 413 26.48 4.03 30.09
N ASP A 414 27.66 4.05 29.47
CA ASP A 414 28.44 5.27 29.26
C ASP A 414 27.87 6.14 28.12
N SER A 415 27.35 5.53 27.04
CA SER A 415 26.81 6.24 25.87
C SER A 415 25.34 6.67 26.03
N GLY A 416 24.59 6.05 26.94
CA GLY A 416 23.15 6.27 27.15
C GLY A 416 22.24 5.43 26.26
N GLU A 417 22.78 4.56 25.40
CA GLU A 417 22.01 3.76 24.45
C GLU A 417 22.75 2.47 24.06
N TYR A 418 22.02 1.35 23.97
CA TYR A 418 22.57 0.07 23.53
C TYR A 418 22.34 -0.17 22.03
N ALA A 419 23.43 -0.29 21.27
CA ALA A 419 23.41 -0.33 19.79
C ALA A 419 23.99 -1.60 19.17
N VAL A 420 24.23 -2.65 19.96
CA VAL A 420 24.68 -3.96 19.46
C VAL A 420 23.47 -4.80 19.05
N SER A 421 23.53 -5.43 17.88
CA SER A 421 22.44 -6.28 17.38
C SER A 421 22.58 -7.72 17.85
N THR A 422 23.79 -8.25 17.68
CA THR A 422 24.22 -9.60 18.01
C THR A 422 25.74 -9.58 18.16
N ARG A 423 26.34 -10.68 18.61
CA ARG A 423 27.79 -10.77 18.83
C ARG A 423 28.57 -10.32 17.59
N GLY A 424 29.33 -9.23 17.74
CA GLY A 424 30.22 -8.69 16.70
C GLY A 424 29.54 -7.88 15.60
N ALA A 425 28.25 -7.57 15.71
CA ALA A 425 27.53 -6.75 14.73
C ALA A 425 26.59 -5.73 15.38
N GLY A 426 26.57 -4.51 14.82
CA GLY A 426 25.75 -3.40 15.31
C GLY A 426 24.34 -3.34 14.71
N VAL A 427 23.45 -2.58 15.34
CA VAL A 427 22.11 -2.28 14.79
C VAL A 427 22.21 -1.56 13.43
N ALA A 428 23.22 -0.72 13.22
CA ALA A 428 23.44 -0.05 11.93
C ALA A 428 23.73 -1.02 10.78
N GLU A 429 24.31 -2.20 11.08
CA GLU A 429 24.66 -3.22 10.09
C GLU A 429 23.49 -4.18 9.85
N VAL A 430 22.84 -4.62 10.94
CA VAL A 430 21.79 -5.64 10.90
C VAL A 430 20.39 -5.05 10.66
N GLY A 431 20.09 -3.92 11.29
CA GLY A 431 18.81 -3.20 11.22
C GLY A 431 17.90 -3.37 12.44
N PHE A 432 18.21 -4.31 13.36
CA PHE A 432 17.45 -4.58 14.58
C PHE A 432 18.31 -5.29 15.62
N VAL A 433 17.90 -5.33 16.89
CA VAL A 433 18.49 -6.16 17.95
C VAL A 433 17.84 -7.54 17.97
N HIS A 434 18.66 -8.60 17.98
CA HIS A 434 18.18 -9.97 18.15
C HIS A 434 17.82 -10.20 19.61
N ALA A 435 16.57 -10.46 19.90
CA ALA A 435 16.13 -10.87 21.22
C ALA A 435 15.53 -12.28 21.17
N SER A 436 15.21 -12.80 22.34
CA SER A 436 14.71 -14.15 22.56
C SER A 436 13.56 -14.08 23.55
N ARG A 437 12.62 -15.01 23.47
CA ARG A 437 11.70 -15.24 24.59
C ARG A 437 12.51 -15.80 25.77
N PRO A 438 12.08 -15.60 27.02
CA PRO A 438 12.83 -16.10 28.18
C PRO A 438 13.22 -17.59 28.09
N GLY A 439 12.37 -18.45 27.52
CA GLY A 439 12.64 -19.88 27.34
C GLY A 439 13.62 -20.24 26.21
N GLN A 440 13.96 -19.30 25.32
CA GLN A 440 14.87 -19.52 24.19
C GLN A 440 16.33 -19.19 24.53
N LEU A 441 16.57 -18.44 25.60
CA LEU A 441 17.86 -17.83 25.93
C LEU A 441 19.00 -18.86 26.07
N VAL A 442 18.74 -20.01 26.71
CA VAL A 442 19.73 -21.08 26.92
C VAL A 442 20.23 -21.63 25.59
N ALA A 443 19.33 -21.92 24.66
CA ALA A 443 19.69 -22.43 23.33
C ALA A 443 20.52 -21.40 22.54
N ILE A 444 20.21 -20.10 22.67
CA ILE A 444 20.98 -19.01 22.05
C ILE A 444 22.39 -18.92 22.66
N ARG A 445 22.50 -19.00 23.99
CA ARG A 445 23.80 -19.03 24.69
C ARG A 445 24.67 -20.18 24.19
N ASP A 446 24.11 -21.38 24.12
CA ASP A 446 24.85 -22.57 23.71
C ASP A 446 25.23 -22.55 22.22
N ALA A 447 24.39 -21.97 21.37
CA ALA A 447 24.65 -21.91 19.93
C ALA A 447 25.68 -20.84 19.53
N PHE A 448 25.69 -19.66 20.19
CA PHE A 448 26.42 -18.48 19.72
C PHE A 448 27.45 -17.92 20.71
N TYR A 449 27.41 -18.34 21.97
CA TYR A 449 28.25 -17.82 23.05
C TYR A 449 28.94 -18.93 23.86
N SER A 450 28.98 -20.17 23.37
CA SER A 450 29.58 -21.31 24.08
C SER A 450 31.06 -21.15 24.43
N ASP A 451 31.76 -20.28 23.70
CA ASP A 451 33.17 -19.95 23.87
C ASP A 451 33.42 -18.73 24.79
N VAL A 452 32.36 -18.09 25.31
CA VAL A 452 32.45 -16.95 26.22
C VAL A 452 32.11 -17.40 27.65
N PRO A 453 32.94 -17.07 28.66
CA PRO A 453 32.60 -17.36 30.05
C PRO A 453 31.31 -16.67 30.48
N ASP A 454 30.45 -17.36 31.24
CA ASP A 454 29.17 -16.78 31.72
C ASP A 454 29.39 -15.50 32.56
N ALA A 455 30.55 -15.37 33.22
CA ALA A 455 30.94 -14.17 33.96
C ALA A 455 31.09 -12.93 33.07
N ASP A 456 31.34 -13.11 31.77
CA ASP A 456 31.49 -12.02 30.79
C ASP A 456 30.18 -11.74 30.02
N LEU A 457 29.12 -12.49 30.31
CA LEU A 457 27.83 -12.37 29.67
C LEU A 457 26.77 -11.79 30.63
N VAL A 458 25.79 -11.11 30.05
CA VAL A 458 24.62 -10.58 30.78
C VAL A 458 23.37 -10.73 29.90
N ALA A 459 22.26 -11.12 30.50
CA ALA A 459 20.96 -11.08 29.83
C ALA A 459 20.33 -9.71 30.06
N LEU A 460 19.95 -9.03 28.99
CA LEU A 460 19.23 -7.77 29.02
C LEU A 460 17.74 -8.06 28.86
N GLU A 461 16.98 -7.91 29.93
CA GLU A 461 15.53 -8.04 29.92
C GLU A 461 14.90 -6.77 29.38
N LEU A 462 14.05 -6.91 28.36
CA LEU A 462 13.47 -5.81 27.59
C LEU A 462 12.00 -5.63 27.97
N ASP A 463 11.65 -4.43 28.43
CA ASP A 463 10.25 -4.04 28.63
C ASP A 463 9.64 -3.64 27.29
N LEU A 464 8.86 -4.55 26.72
CA LEU A 464 8.28 -4.38 25.40
C LEU A 464 7.20 -3.28 25.34
N VAL A 465 6.54 -3.00 26.48
CA VAL A 465 5.56 -1.91 26.55
C VAL A 465 6.29 -0.58 26.53
N ALA A 466 7.33 -0.42 27.36
CA ALA A 466 8.15 0.79 27.38
C ALA A 466 8.85 1.07 26.04
N LEU A 467 9.29 0.01 25.33
CA LEU A 467 9.80 0.13 23.96
C LEU A 467 8.71 0.63 23.00
N GLY A 468 7.50 0.06 23.08
CA GLY A 468 6.36 0.45 22.26
C GLY A 468 5.94 1.91 22.45
N GLU A 469 5.92 2.40 23.69
CA GLU A 469 5.63 3.81 24.04
C GLU A 469 6.65 4.79 23.44
N ARG A 470 7.87 4.33 23.15
CA ARG A 470 8.94 5.10 22.48
C ARG A 470 8.94 4.95 20.97
N GLY A 471 7.93 4.27 20.42
CA GLY A 471 7.82 4.00 19.00
C GLY A 471 8.81 2.94 18.49
N ILE A 472 9.49 2.22 19.39
CA ILE A 472 10.38 1.11 19.01
C ILE A 472 9.52 -0.10 18.68
N VAL A 473 9.72 -0.62 17.49
CA VAL A 473 8.94 -1.72 16.94
C VAL A 473 9.59 -3.04 17.33
N VAL A 474 8.80 -3.95 17.91
CA VAL A 474 9.24 -5.33 18.13
C VAL A 474 8.33 -6.27 17.35
N VAL A 475 8.93 -7.16 16.57
CA VAL A 475 8.21 -8.12 15.74
C VAL A 475 8.77 -9.53 15.93
N GLU A 476 7.94 -10.54 15.71
CA GLU A 476 8.39 -11.93 15.74
C GLU A 476 8.67 -12.43 14.33
N GLU A 477 9.93 -12.77 14.09
CA GLU A 477 10.41 -13.23 12.80
C GLU A 477 11.15 -14.56 12.93
N PRO A 478 11.20 -15.37 11.86
CA PRO A 478 11.99 -16.59 11.85
C PRO A 478 13.46 -16.31 12.18
N GLY A 479 14.06 -17.12 13.06
CA GLY A 479 15.48 -16.96 13.44
C GLY A 479 16.43 -17.20 12.27
N ASP A 480 16.09 -18.12 11.37
CA ASP A 480 16.67 -18.19 10.03
C ASP A 480 15.64 -17.65 9.02
N PRO A 481 15.89 -16.49 8.39
CA PRO A 481 14.95 -15.92 7.42
C PRO A 481 14.79 -16.76 6.15
N ARG A 482 15.68 -17.74 5.94
CA ARG A 482 15.59 -18.74 4.87
C ARG A 482 14.54 -19.80 5.21
N GLU A 483 14.20 -19.99 6.47
CA GLU A 483 13.24 -20.99 6.95
C GLU A 483 12.00 -20.30 7.54
N PRO A 484 11.06 -19.80 6.72
CA PRO A 484 9.92 -19.00 7.21
C PRO A 484 8.96 -19.74 8.16
N ALA A 485 9.01 -21.07 8.19
CA ALA A 485 8.27 -21.93 9.12
C ALA A 485 9.08 -22.30 10.38
N GLY A 486 10.33 -21.84 10.50
CA GLY A 486 11.21 -22.09 11.62
C GLY A 486 10.77 -21.37 12.90
N GLU A 487 11.50 -21.65 13.98
CA GLU A 487 11.27 -20.99 15.26
C GLU A 487 11.43 -19.47 15.12
N ARG A 488 10.54 -18.72 15.77
CA ARG A 488 10.49 -17.27 15.70
C ARG A 488 11.06 -16.61 16.96
N PHE A 489 11.71 -15.48 16.74
CA PHE A 489 12.42 -14.70 17.74
C PHE A 489 11.96 -13.24 17.70
N PRO A 490 11.89 -12.55 18.85
CA PRO A 490 11.66 -11.12 18.88
C PRO A 490 12.83 -10.36 18.25
N HIS A 491 12.56 -9.52 17.26
CA HIS A 491 13.51 -8.58 16.68
C HIS A 491 13.08 -7.15 17.00
N VAL A 492 13.98 -6.39 17.62
CA VAL A 492 13.71 -5.02 18.07
C VAL A 492 14.29 -4.02 17.07
N TYR A 493 13.43 -3.35 16.32
CA TYR A 493 13.77 -2.43 15.22
C TYR A 493 14.13 -1.04 15.72
N GLY A 494 15.31 -0.96 16.33
CA GLY A 494 15.91 0.23 16.88
C GLY A 494 17.01 -0.14 17.86
N THR A 495 17.74 0.86 18.31
CA THR A 495 18.61 0.81 19.49
C THR A 495 17.76 0.69 20.77
N LEU A 496 18.35 0.15 21.85
CA LEU A 496 17.64 -0.01 23.12
C LEU A 496 17.94 1.16 24.07
N PRO A 497 16.91 1.92 24.50
CA PRO A 497 17.07 2.93 25.52
C PRO A 497 17.25 2.25 26.88
N LEU A 498 18.23 2.71 27.67
CA LEU A 498 18.63 2.01 28.90
C LEU A 498 17.52 1.95 29.96
N ASP A 499 16.58 2.89 29.94
CA ASP A 499 15.44 2.91 30.87
C ASP A 499 14.32 1.93 30.51
N ALA A 500 14.40 1.26 29.35
CA ALA A 500 13.54 0.14 28.96
C ALA A 500 14.26 -1.23 29.07
N VAL A 501 15.45 -1.27 29.68
CA VAL A 501 16.31 -2.45 29.76
C VAL A 501 16.72 -2.71 31.21
N THR A 502 16.50 -3.93 31.69
CA THR A 502 16.95 -4.38 33.01
C THR A 502 17.98 -5.50 32.85
N PRO A 503 19.24 -5.34 33.30
CA PRO A 503 20.20 -6.42 33.29
C PRO A 503 19.79 -7.49 34.32
N VAL A 504 19.82 -8.75 33.92
CA VAL A 504 19.55 -9.92 34.76
C VAL A 504 20.69 -10.93 34.62
N ASP A 505 20.93 -11.68 35.70
CA ASP A 505 21.91 -12.76 35.69
C ASP A 505 21.42 -13.94 34.82
N LEU A 506 22.39 -14.67 34.27
CA LEU A 506 22.15 -15.76 33.31
C LEU A 506 21.65 -17.06 33.92
#